data_AF-A0A971B4S0-F1
#
_entry.id   AF-A0A971B4S0-F1
#
_cell.length_a   1.000
_cell.length_b   1.000
_cell.length_c   1.000
_cell.angle_alpha   90.00
_cell.angle_beta   90.00
_cell.angle_gamma   90.00
#
_symmetry.space_group_name_H-M   'P 1'
#
loop_
_entity.id
_entity.type
_entity.pdbx_description
1 polymer ?
#
loop_
_entity_poly.entity_id
_entity_poly.type
_entity_poly.pdbx_seq_one_letter_code
_entity_poly.pdbx_strand_id
1 'polypeptide(L)'
;MVDKGCSIGVLLLVVVHSLSAQEAGIPNPDPPTNLLATIGGGIPKPTLGGSQFWGDVHVFHDWRIQQRVGEEHFRLLSPKELCYAEGTFGQCRAKLEQIKAEQNLEPMRGRAVILLHGLVATRWTMRLLAEHLEEDGRYTIVNAEYPSTRQSMADHARLLARVVEGLPEVEQLNFVGHSMGNIVIRHYLADVQKQYGRQDPRLGRVVMIAPPNHGALAATRLSDNSVFKTVFGKPGRQLGKEWPWLENELTVPPCQFGIIAGGTRGGGFSPFLPGDDDGRISVETTRLTGARDFVLLPMIHEFIANDPRTFGYVLRFLDEGHFVAADQRQPIVEETSSQLASEPTTDRRQTGMARRNPASAGLSTGATQR
;
A
#
# COMPACT_ATOMS: atom_id res chain seq x y z
N MET A 1 18.04 48.75 -0.75
CA MET A 1 18.01 47.43 -0.08
C MET A 1 16.93 46.62 -0.77
N VAL A 2 17.36 45.70 -1.63
CA VAL A 2 16.48 44.84 -2.42
C VAL A 2 16.43 43.51 -1.68
N ASP A 3 15.30 43.18 -1.08
CA ASP A 3 15.08 41.89 -0.46
C ASP A 3 14.52 40.95 -1.54
N LYS A 4 15.28 39.90 -1.87
CA LYS A 4 14.90 38.85 -2.83
C LYS A 4 14.60 37.58 -2.04
N GLY A 5 13.47 36.97 -2.39
CA GLY A 5 12.85 35.90 -1.62
C GLY A 5 13.53 34.54 -1.69
N CYS A 6 12.88 33.56 -1.05
CA CYS A 6 13.04 32.15 -1.38
C CYS A 6 11.73 31.41 -1.06
N SER A 7 10.77 31.48 -1.97
CA SER A 7 9.66 30.52 -2.02
C SER A 7 10.17 29.27 -2.73
N ILE A 8 10.61 28.28 -1.98
CA ILE A 8 10.95 26.96 -2.52
C ILE A 8 9.63 26.19 -2.69
N GLY A 9 9.11 26.18 -3.92
CA GLY A 9 8.03 25.30 -4.30
C GLY A 9 8.50 23.85 -4.24
N VAL A 10 7.86 23.04 -3.40
CA VAL A 10 8.01 21.58 -3.43
C VAL A 10 7.37 21.10 -4.73
N LEU A 11 8.21 20.78 -5.72
CA LEU A 11 7.77 20.16 -6.97
C LEU A 11 7.37 18.72 -6.67
N LEU A 12 6.08 18.50 -6.45
CA LEU A 12 5.50 17.16 -6.37
C LEU A 12 5.51 16.59 -7.79
N LEU A 13 6.57 15.86 -8.14
CA LEU A 13 6.67 15.18 -9.43
C LEU A 13 5.64 14.05 -9.45
N VAL A 14 4.45 14.31 -9.99
CA VAL A 14 3.54 13.24 -10.43
C VAL A 14 4.15 12.71 -11.73
N VAL A 15 4.99 11.69 -11.61
CA VAL A 15 5.55 11.06 -12.80
C VAL A 15 4.50 10.14 -13.38
N VAL A 16 3.72 10.68 -14.32
CA VAL A 16 2.93 9.88 -15.24
C VAL A 16 3.91 9.30 -16.26
N HIS A 17 4.47 8.13 -15.99
CA HIS A 17 5.18 7.40 -17.04
C HIS A 17 4.14 6.86 -18.02
N SER A 18 4.15 7.41 -19.23
CA SER A 18 3.72 6.67 -20.42
C SER A 18 4.71 5.53 -20.62
N LEU A 19 4.41 4.36 -20.03
CA LEU A 19 5.07 3.14 -20.45
C LEU A 19 4.68 2.90 -21.91
N SER A 20 5.60 3.20 -22.82
CA SER A 20 5.56 2.60 -24.15
C SER A 20 5.64 1.10 -23.94
N ALA A 21 4.50 0.43 -24.10
CA ALA A 21 4.43 -1.02 -24.13
C ALA A 21 5.28 -1.48 -25.32
N GLN A 22 6.51 -1.87 -25.05
CA GLN A 22 7.27 -2.66 -25.99
C GLN A 22 6.66 -4.06 -25.91
N GLU A 23 6.06 -4.49 -27.03
CA GLU A 23 5.33 -5.75 -27.19
C GLU A 23 6.24 -6.94 -26.87
N ALA A 24 6.28 -7.35 -25.61
CA ALA A 24 6.64 -8.71 -25.24
C ALA A 24 5.40 -9.58 -25.48
N GLY A 25 5.53 -10.58 -26.35
CA GLY A 25 4.44 -11.35 -26.95
C GLY A 25 3.47 -11.94 -25.92
N ILE A 26 2.22 -11.45 -25.95
CA ILE A 26 1.09 -11.98 -25.20
C ILE A 26 0.45 -13.11 -26.03
N PRO A 27 0.43 -14.37 -25.57
CA PRO A 27 -0.36 -15.40 -26.23
C PRO A 27 -1.81 -15.31 -25.75
N ASN A 28 -2.59 -14.41 -26.37
CA ASN A 28 -4.00 -14.68 -26.68
C ASN A 28 -4.52 -13.62 -27.69
N PRO A 29 -4.79 -13.98 -28.96
CA PRO A 29 -5.37 -13.02 -29.90
C PRO A 29 -6.78 -12.64 -29.41
N ASP A 30 -7.10 -11.35 -29.46
CA ASP A 30 -8.51 -10.92 -29.36
C ASP A 30 -9.33 -11.71 -30.38
N PRO A 31 -10.61 -12.00 -30.13
CA PRO A 31 -11.46 -12.59 -31.14
C PRO A 31 -11.39 -11.73 -32.42
N PRO A 32 -11.25 -12.35 -33.60
CA PRO A 32 -11.21 -11.62 -34.85
C PRO A 32 -12.45 -10.74 -34.97
N THR A 33 -12.26 -9.50 -35.41
CA THR A 33 -13.30 -8.45 -35.50
C THR A 33 -14.56 -8.91 -36.26
N ASN A 34 -14.40 -9.90 -37.13
CA ASN A 34 -15.47 -10.48 -37.95
C ASN A 34 -16.37 -11.50 -37.21
N LEU A 35 -15.96 -12.07 -36.06
CA LEU A 35 -16.86 -12.85 -35.21
C LEU A 35 -17.79 -11.95 -34.38
N LEU A 36 -17.40 -10.70 -34.14
CA LEU A 36 -18.13 -9.72 -33.32
C LEU A 36 -19.39 -9.16 -34.01
N ALA A 37 -19.48 -9.25 -35.34
CA ALA A 37 -20.63 -8.76 -36.10
C ALA A 37 -21.90 -9.64 -35.95
N THR A 38 -21.76 -10.86 -35.46
CA THR A 38 -22.90 -11.78 -35.20
C THR A 38 -23.48 -11.62 -33.80
N ILE A 39 -22.88 -10.75 -32.98
CA ILE A 39 -23.17 -10.60 -31.56
C ILE A 39 -23.89 -9.27 -31.39
N GLY A 40 -25.10 -9.28 -30.84
CA GLY A 40 -25.92 -8.09 -30.58
C GLY A 40 -25.35 -7.10 -29.55
N GLY A 41 -24.03 -6.97 -29.43
CA GLY A 41 -23.33 -5.95 -28.66
C GLY A 41 -22.42 -5.16 -29.58
N GLY A 42 -22.50 -3.83 -29.54
CA GLY A 42 -21.75 -2.95 -30.43
C GLY A 42 -20.22 -3.17 -30.40
N ILE A 43 -19.53 -2.54 -31.35
CA ILE A 43 -18.07 -2.60 -31.52
C ILE A 43 -17.36 -2.25 -30.20
N PRO A 44 -16.41 -3.07 -29.70
CA PRO A 44 -15.66 -2.77 -28.48
C PRO A 44 -14.97 -1.41 -28.57
N LYS A 45 -15.09 -0.61 -27.51
CA LYS A 45 -14.55 0.75 -27.47
C LYS A 45 -13.21 0.77 -26.72
N PRO A 46 -12.18 1.46 -27.25
CA PRO A 46 -10.93 1.62 -26.52
C PRO A 46 -11.16 2.40 -25.23
N THR A 47 -10.52 1.97 -24.16
CA THR A 47 -10.46 2.70 -22.89
C THR A 47 -9.00 2.80 -22.44
N LEU A 48 -8.66 3.84 -21.69
CA LEU A 48 -7.35 3.93 -21.01
C LEU A 48 -7.41 3.28 -19.61
N GLY A 49 -8.28 2.28 -19.42
CA GLY A 49 -8.57 1.70 -18.10
C GLY A 49 -9.32 2.62 -17.13
N GLY A 50 -9.51 3.91 -17.45
CA GLY A 50 -10.30 4.86 -16.66
C GLY A 50 -9.81 5.08 -15.23
N SER A 51 -8.49 5.04 -15.02
CA SER A 51 -7.85 5.12 -13.70
C SER A 51 -8.47 6.19 -12.81
N GLN A 52 -8.66 5.87 -11.52
CA GLN A 52 -9.28 6.72 -10.50
C GLN A 52 -10.80 6.89 -10.58
N PHE A 53 -11.50 6.50 -11.64
CA PHE A 53 -12.98 6.59 -11.70
C PHE A 53 -13.70 5.25 -11.71
N TRP A 54 -12.92 4.17 -11.78
CA TRP A 54 -13.37 2.81 -11.86
C TRP A 54 -12.58 1.95 -10.87
N GLY A 55 -13.24 0.95 -10.30
CA GLY A 55 -12.61 -0.05 -9.45
C GLY A 55 -13.07 -1.45 -9.82
N ASP A 56 -12.15 -2.40 -9.77
CA ASP A 56 -12.46 -3.79 -10.06
C ASP A 56 -13.38 -4.36 -8.97
N VAL A 57 -14.40 -5.08 -9.41
CA VAL A 57 -15.34 -5.81 -8.54
C VAL A 57 -15.39 -7.30 -8.88
N HIS A 58 -14.78 -7.69 -9.99
CA HIS A 58 -14.58 -9.07 -10.38
C HIS A 58 -13.41 -9.14 -11.37
N VAL A 59 -12.52 -10.11 -11.17
CA VAL A 59 -11.34 -10.33 -12.02
C VAL A 59 -11.34 -11.81 -12.42
N PHE A 60 -11.12 -12.09 -13.69
CA PHE A 60 -10.96 -13.43 -14.24
C PHE A 60 -9.78 -13.45 -15.22
N HIS A 61 -8.62 -13.96 -14.77
CA HIS A 61 -7.33 -13.70 -15.42
C HIS A 61 -7.18 -12.19 -15.69
N ASP A 62 -6.94 -11.78 -16.92
CA ASP A 62 -6.85 -10.37 -17.32
C ASP A 62 -8.19 -9.71 -17.68
N TRP A 63 -9.32 -10.43 -17.62
CA TRP A 63 -10.65 -9.85 -17.79
C TRP A 63 -11.12 -9.21 -16.48
N ARG A 64 -11.74 -8.04 -16.57
CA ARG A 64 -12.17 -7.29 -15.38
C ARG A 64 -13.57 -6.73 -15.55
N ILE A 65 -14.40 -6.89 -14.53
CA ILE A 65 -15.62 -6.10 -14.38
C ILE A 65 -15.33 -4.98 -13.40
N GLN A 66 -15.54 -3.76 -13.85
CA GLN A 66 -15.31 -2.56 -13.08
C GLN A 66 -16.62 -1.88 -12.73
N GLN A 67 -16.68 -1.31 -11.53
CA GLN A 67 -17.74 -0.42 -11.09
C GLN A 67 -17.28 1.03 -11.16
N ARG A 68 -18.14 1.92 -11.64
CA ARG A 68 -17.90 3.36 -11.63
C ARG A 68 -18.09 3.92 -10.22
N VAL A 69 -17.19 4.82 -9.81
CA VAL A 69 -17.25 5.45 -8.48
C VAL A 69 -18.58 6.15 -8.26
N GLY A 70 -19.30 5.75 -7.21
CA GLY A 70 -20.54 6.39 -6.76
C GLY A 70 -21.78 6.02 -7.58
N GLU A 71 -21.68 5.05 -8.50
CA GLU A 71 -22.78 4.66 -9.39
C GLU A 71 -22.94 3.13 -9.43
N GLU A 72 -24.16 2.65 -9.63
CA GLU A 72 -24.45 1.24 -9.94
C GLU A 72 -24.26 0.95 -11.43
N HIS A 73 -23.11 1.37 -11.96
CA HIS A 73 -22.78 1.27 -13.37
C HIS A 73 -21.48 0.50 -13.56
N PHE A 74 -21.51 -0.48 -14.45
CA PHE A 74 -20.44 -1.45 -14.62
C PHE A 74 -19.98 -1.54 -16.07
N ARG A 75 -18.74 -1.97 -16.25
CA ARG A 75 -18.21 -2.35 -17.57
C ARG A 75 -17.35 -3.59 -17.49
N LEU A 76 -17.37 -4.39 -18.56
CA LEU A 76 -16.47 -5.52 -18.76
C LEU A 76 -15.32 -5.09 -19.67
N LEU A 77 -14.09 -5.18 -19.18
CA LEU A 77 -12.87 -4.90 -19.91
C LEU A 77 -12.13 -6.21 -20.25
N SER A 78 -11.55 -6.23 -21.45
CA SER A 78 -10.63 -7.27 -21.89
C SER A 78 -9.20 -7.01 -21.38
N PRO A 79 -8.26 -7.97 -21.60
CA PRO A 79 -6.85 -7.79 -21.27
C PRO A 79 -6.23 -6.55 -21.91
N LYS A 80 -6.73 -6.13 -23.09
CA LYS A 80 -6.26 -4.94 -23.83
C LYS A 80 -7.07 -3.67 -23.52
N GLU A 81 -7.76 -3.62 -22.39
CA GLU A 81 -8.59 -2.47 -21.96
C GLU A 81 -9.76 -2.12 -22.90
N LEU A 82 -10.24 -3.07 -23.71
CA LEU A 82 -11.39 -2.87 -24.57
C LEU A 82 -12.68 -3.14 -23.80
N CYS A 83 -13.67 -2.25 -23.91
CA CYS A 83 -14.98 -2.42 -23.27
C CYS A 83 -15.87 -3.33 -24.14
N TYR A 84 -16.22 -4.52 -23.61
CA TYR A 84 -17.06 -5.53 -24.27
C TYR A 84 -18.54 -5.50 -23.82
N ALA A 85 -18.81 -4.96 -22.64
CA ALA A 85 -20.16 -4.75 -22.13
C ALA A 85 -20.17 -3.60 -21.14
N GLU A 86 -21.31 -2.93 -21.01
CA GLU A 86 -21.53 -1.83 -20.09
C GLU A 86 -23.00 -1.86 -19.63
N GLY A 87 -23.28 -1.50 -18.37
CA GLY A 87 -24.62 -1.56 -17.77
C GLY A 87 -24.59 -2.12 -16.35
N THR A 88 -25.44 -3.12 -16.06
CA THR A 88 -25.49 -3.75 -14.74
C THR A 88 -24.37 -4.78 -14.56
N PHE A 89 -24.07 -5.12 -13.30
CA PHE A 89 -23.10 -6.19 -12.98
C PHE A 89 -23.51 -7.52 -13.60
N GLY A 90 -24.82 -7.86 -13.57
CA GLY A 90 -25.35 -9.08 -14.15
C GLY A 90 -25.14 -9.17 -15.66
N GLN A 91 -25.33 -8.06 -16.39
CA GLN A 91 -25.06 -7.99 -17.83
C GLN A 91 -23.57 -8.20 -18.14
N CYS A 92 -22.68 -7.54 -17.40
CA CYS A 92 -21.24 -7.71 -17.56
C CYS A 92 -20.79 -9.15 -17.24
N ARG A 93 -21.35 -9.75 -16.17
CA ARG A 93 -21.09 -11.15 -15.82
C ARG A 93 -21.58 -12.12 -16.86
N ALA A 94 -22.80 -11.97 -17.36
CA ALA A 94 -23.33 -12.81 -18.42
C ALA A 94 -22.45 -12.75 -19.68
N LYS A 95 -21.97 -11.55 -20.04
CA LYS A 95 -21.03 -11.41 -21.17
C LYS A 95 -19.69 -12.09 -20.91
N LEU A 96 -19.16 -11.99 -19.69
CA LEU A 96 -17.92 -12.68 -19.32
C LEU A 96 -18.08 -14.21 -19.36
N GLU A 97 -19.18 -14.77 -18.83
CA GLU A 97 -19.43 -16.23 -18.90
C GLU A 97 -19.59 -16.71 -20.34
N GLN A 98 -20.23 -15.92 -21.22
CA GLN A 98 -20.27 -16.21 -22.65
C GLN A 98 -18.86 -16.28 -23.25
N ILE A 99 -18.01 -15.29 -22.98
CA ILE A 99 -16.63 -15.23 -23.48
C ILE A 99 -15.81 -16.42 -22.97
N LYS A 100 -15.95 -16.78 -21.68
CA LYS A 100 -15.29 -17.94 -21.08
C LYS A 100 -15.65 -19.23 -21.81
N ALA A 101 -16.93 -19.43 -22.12
CA ALA A 101 -17.40 -20.61 -22.85
C ALA A 101 -16.93 -20.62 -24.31
N GLU A 102 -17.00 -19.49 -25.01
CA GLU A 102 -16.60 -19.37 -26.42
C GLU A 102 -15.10 -19.58 -26.63
N GLN A 103 -14.27 -19.08 -25.72
CA GLN A 103 -12.81 -19.17 -25.79
C GLN A 103 -12.24 -20.37 -25.03
N ASN A 104 -13.10 -21.16 -24.39
CA ASN A 104 -12.70 -22.27 -23.51
C ASN A 104 -11.62 -21.84 -22.50
N LEU A 105 -11.87 -20.74 -21.78
CA LEU A 105 -10.91 -20.19 -20.82
C LEU A 105 -10.83 -21.07 -19.58
N GLU A 106 -9.61 -21.42 -19.18
CA GLU A 106 -9.36 -22.22 -17.98
C GLU A 106 -9.84 -21.51 -16.71
N PRO A 107 -10.43 -22.22 -15.73
CA PRO A 107 -10.81 -21.62 -14.46
C PRO A 107 -9.60 -21.12 -13.66
N MET A 108 -9.79 -20.09 -12.83
CA MET A 108 -8.79 -19.63 -11.88
C MET A 108 -8.75 -20.57 -10.67
N ARG A 109 -7.65 -21.32 -10.50
CA ARG A 109 -7.48 -22.37 -9.48
C ARG A 109 -6.15 -22.26 -8.75
N GLY A 110 -5.95 -23.10 -7.73
CA GLY A 110 -4.69 -23.23 -7.01
C GLY A 110 -4.40 -22.04 -6.08
N ARG A 111 -3.13 -21.62 -6.03
CA ARG A 111 -2.67 -20.51 -5.18
C ARG A 111 -2.75 -19.21 -5.95
N ALA A 112 -3.53 -18.24 -5.47
CA ALA A 112 -3.61 -16.92 -6.05
C ALA A 112 -2.80 -15.89 -5.25
N VAL A 113 -2.36 -14.84 -5.95
CA VAL A 113 -1.80 -13.63 -5.34
C VAL A 113 -2.61 -12.43 -5.82
N ILE A 114 -3.20 -11.70 -4.87
CA ILE A 114 -3.92 -10.46 -5.12
C ILE A 114 -2.97 -9.29 -4.83
N LEU A 115 -2.68 -8.49 -5.86
CA LEU A 115 -1.82 -7.32 -5.77
C LEU A 115 -2.64 -6.04 -5.68
N LEU A 116 -2.29 -5.17 -4.72
CA LEU A 116 -2.87 -3.83 -4.59
C LEU A 116 -1.79 -2.75 -4.66
N HIS A 117 -1.97 -1.82 -5.59
CA HIS A 117 -1.10 -0.66 -5.79
C HIS A 117 -1.29 0.43 -4.72
N GLY A 118 -0.45 1.46 -4.75
CA GLY A 118 -0.51 2.59 -3.82
C GLY A 118 -1.46 3.73 -4.24
N LEU A 119 -1.44 4.80 -3.44
CA LEU A 119 -2.17 6.04 -3.68
C LEU A 119 -1.65 6.77 -4.93
N VAL A 120 -2.53 7.29 -5.79
CA VAL A 120 -2.22 7.94 -7.09
C VAL A 120 -1.65 6.98 -8.14
N ALA A 121 -1.35 5.74 -7.77
CA ALA A 121 -0.91 4.69 -8.68
C ALA A 121 -2.10 4.00 -9.39
N THR A 122 -1.75 3.00 -10.21
CA THR A 122 -2.68 2.11 -10.92
C THR A 122 -2.12 0.70 -10.84
N ARG A 123 -2.90 -0.31 -11.24
CA ARG A 123 -2.44 -1.71 -11.23
C ARG A 123 -1.15 -1.93 -12.04
N TRP A 124 -0.88 -1.07 -13.02
CA TRP A 124 0.33 -1.14 -13.83
C TRP A 124 1.62 -0.98 -13.04
N THR A 125 1.61 -0.29 -11.89
CA THR A 125 2.81 -0.17 -11.06
C THR A 125 3.22 -1.49 -10.41
N MET A 126 2.31 -2.47 -10.35
CA MET A 126 2.54 -3.80 -9.81
C MET A 126 2.78 -4.85 -10.91
N ARG A 127 2.76 -4.45 -12.20
CA ARG A 127 2.76 -5.38 -13.35
C ARG A 127 4.00 -6.26 -13.39
N LEU A 128 5.20 -5.71 -13.21
CA LEU A 128 6.44 -6.49 -13.28
C LEU A 128 6.53 -7.53 -12.16
N LEU A 129 6.06 -7.17 -10.96
CA LEU A 129 5.96 -8.11 -9.86
C LEU A 129 4.90 -9.19 -10.14
N ALA A 130 3.75 -8.81 -10.72
CA ALA A 130 2.72 -9.75 -11.13
C ALA A 130 3.26 -10.78 -12.15
N GLU A 131 3.92 -10.33 -13.21
CA GLU A 131 4.53 -11.19 -14.24
C GLU A 131 5.56 -12.15 -13.61
N HIS A 132 6.44 -11.65 -12.73
CA HIS A 132 7.40 -12.51 -12.03
C HIS A 132 6.75 -13.60 -11.16
N LEU A 133 5.66 -13.26 -10.45
CA LEU A 133 4.95 -14.23 -9.60
C LEU A 133 4.16 -15.26 -10.42
N GLU A 134 3.65 -14.86 -11.59
CA GLU A 134 2.99 -15.76 -12.53
C GLU A 134 4.00 -16.76 -13.13
N GLU A 135 5.10 -16.25 -13.70
CA GLU A 135 6.08 -17.04 -14.43
C GLU A 135 6.92 -17.93 -13.50
N ASP A 136 7.55 -17.33 -12.48
CA ASP A 136 8.50 -18.04 -11.62
C ASP A 136 7.81 -18.73 -10.44
N GLY A 137 6.78 -18.09 -9.88
CA GLY A 137 6.02 -18.60 -8.73
C GLY A 137 4.85 -19.52 -9.07
N ARG A 138 4.42 -19.55 -10.35
CA ARG A 138 3.24 -20.29 -10.84
C ARG A 138 1.99 -19.97 -10.02
N TYR A 139 1.81 -18.70 -9.67
CA TYR A 139 0.62 -18.22 -8.99
C TYR A 139 -0.44 -17.78 -9.99
N THR A 140 -1.70 -17.99 -9.63
CA THR A 140 -2.82 -17.32 -10.29
C THR A 140 -2.84 -15.84 -9.89
N ILE A 141 -2.63 -14.92 -10.82
CA ILE A 141 -2.49 -13.50 -10.48
C ILE A 141 -3.81 -12.74 -10.57
N VAL A 142 -4.05 -11.88 -9.59
CA VAL A 142 -5.11 -10.88 -9.57
C VAL A 142 -4.47 -9.52 -9.30
N ASN A 143 -4.09 -8.81 -10.36
CA ASN A 143 -3.56 -7.46 -10.26
C ASN A 143 -4.72 -6.45 -10.27
N ALA A 144 -5.21 -6.06 -9.10
CA ALA A 144 -6.46 -5.32 -8.95
C ALA A 144 -6.28 -3.80 -9.12
N GLU A 145 -7.17 -3.18 -9.90
CA GLU A 145 -7.31 -1.72 -10.02
C GLU A 145 -8.38 -1.22 -9.07
N TYR A 146 -8.11 -0.08 -8.41
CA TYR A 146 -9.11 0.60 -7.60
C TYR A 146 -8.88 2.12 -7.59
N PRO A 147 -9.92 2.93 -7.39
CA PRO A 147 -9.85 4.38 -7.54
C PRO A 147 -9.22 5.02 -6.30
N SER A 148 -7.89 4.89 -6.22
CA SER A 148 -7.06 5.16 -5.05
C SER A 148 -7.18 6.57 -4.48
N THR A 149 -7.72 7.55 -5.22
CA THR A 149 -7.87 8.95 -4.79
C THR A 149 -9.32 9.38 -4.57
N ARG A 150 -10.32 8.54 -4.90
CA ARG A 150 -11.73 8.99 -4.94
C ARG A 150 -12.61 8.43 -3.83
N GLN A 151 -12.30 7.26 -3.29
CA GLN A 151 -13.12 6.59 -2.29
C GLN A 151 -12.40 6.45 -0.96
N SER A 152 -13.10 6.06 0.10
CA SER A 152 -12.49 5.80 1.41
C SER A 152 -11.80 4.43 1.48
N MET A 153 -10.95 4.21 2.49
CA MET A 153 -10.36 2.89 2.75
C MET A 153 -11.41 1.79 2.88
N ALA A 154 -12.54 2.07 3.54
CA ALA A 154 -13.64 1.12 3.67
C ALA A 154 -14.29 0.80 2.33
N ASP A 155 -14.44 1.79 1.43
CA ASP A 155 -14.95 1.54 0.09
C ASP A 155 -13.98 0.67 -0.74
N HIS A 156 -12.68 0.93 -0.63
CA HIS A 156 -11.65 0.11 -1.28
C HIS A 156 -11.62 -1.32 -0.73
N ALA A 157 -11.80 -1.50 0.57
CA ALA A 157 -11.90 -2.82 1.19
C ALA A 157 -13.14 -3.59 0.69
N ARG A 158 -14.27 -2.91 0.47
CA ARG A 158 -15.47 -3.52 -0.14
C ARG A 158 -15.24 -3.94 -1.59
N LEU A 159 -14.53 -3.14 -2.39
CA LEU A 159 -14.15 -3.54 -3.75
C LEU A 159 -13.28 -4.80 -3.72
N LEU A 160 -12.27 -4.83 -2.83
CA LEU A 160 -11.41 -6.00 -2.64
C LEU A 160 -12.21 -7.24 -2.21
N ALA A 161 -13.17 -7.09 -1.29
CA ALA A 161 -14.06 -8.18 -0.88
C ALA A 161 -14.81 -8.78 -2.07
N ARG A 162 -15.37 -7.94 -2.94
CA ARG A 162 -16.05 -8.39 -4.16
C ARG A 162 -15.14 -9.13 -5.14
N VAL A 163 -13.89 -8.67 -5.28
CA VAL A 163 -12.88 -9.39 -6.08
C VAL A 163 -12.62 -10.77 -5.49
N VAL A 164 -12.42 -10.87 -4.17
CA VAL A 164 -12.16 -12.16 -3.48
C VAL A 164 -13.36 -13.12 -3.56
N GLU A 165 -14.60 -12.63 -3.41
CA GLU A 165 -15.84 -13.39 -3.61
C GLU A 165 -15.95 -13.95 -5.03
N GLY A 166 -15.35 -13.26 -6.00
CA GLY A 166 -15.30 -13.66 -7.40
C GLY A 166 -14.36 -14.83 -7.71
N LEU A 167 -13.63 -15.37 -6.73
CA LEU A 167 -12.60 -16.41 -6.92
C LEU A 167 -12.96 -17.72 -6.21
N PRO A 168 -14.14 -18.34 -6.43
CA PRO A 168 -14.61 -19.47 -5.62
C PRO A 168 -13.77 -20.75 -5.79
N GLU A 169 -13.09 -20.92 -6.93
CA GLU A 169 -12.30 -22.13 -7.25
C GLU A 169 -10.82 -22.02 -6.84
N VAL A 170 -10.40 -20.86 -6.33
CA VAL A 170 -9.05 -20.66 -5.78
C VAL A 170 -8.95 -21.31 -4.41
N GLU A 171 -7.86 -22.05 -4.18
CA GLU A 171 -7.63 -22.86 -2.99
C GLU A 171 -6.88 -22.08 -1.90
N GLN A 172 -6.00 -21.16 -2.29
CA GLN A 172 -5.24 -20.32 -1.37
C GLN A 172 -5.16 -18.87 -1.87
N LEU A 173 -5.37 -17.90 -0.98
CA LEU A 173 -5.33 -16.47 -1.25
C LEU A 173 -4.15 -15.83 -0.54
N ASN A 174 -3.19 -15.32 -1.31
CA ASN A 174 -2.10 -14.50 -0.80
C ASN A 174 -2.33 -13.04 -1.21
N PHE A 175 -1.78 -12.11 -0.44
CA PHE A 175 -1.90 -10.68 -0.74
C PHE A 175 -0.54 -10.00 -0.78
N VAL A 176 -0.38 -9.09 -1.72
CA VAL A 176 0.79 -8.20 -1.79
C VAL A 176 0.30 -6.77 -1.94
N GLY A 177 0.61 -5.94 -0.94
CA GLY A 177 0.27 -4.52 -0.98
C GLY A 177 1.50 -3.65 -1.17
N HIS A 178 1.40 -2.65 -2.03
CA HIS A 178 2.35 -1.53 -2.05
C HIS A 178 1.72 -0.29 -1.39
N SER A 179 2.46 0.34 -0.47
CA SER A 179 2.05 1.59 0.16
C SER A 179 0.63 1.48 0.72
N MET A 180 -0.29 2.35 0.31
CA MET A 180 -1.69 2.36 0.71
C MET A 180 -2.44 1.04 0.45
N GLY A 181 -2.06 0.24 -0.56
CA GLY A 181 -2.68 -1.06 -0.83
C GLY A 181 -2.64 -2.00 0.40
N ASN A 182 -1.61 -1.86 1.24
CA ASN A 182 -1.50 -2.58 2.50
C ASN A 182 -2.60 -2.24 3.50
N ILE A 183 -3.00 -0.98 3.53
CA ILE A 183 -4.04 -0.49 4.44
C ILE A 183 -5.42 -0.98 3.98
N VAL A 184 -5.63 -1.04 2.66
CA VAL A 184 -6.83 -1.67 2.08
C VAL A 184 -6.91 -3.15 2.46
N ILE A 185 -5.80 -3.90 2.37
CA ILE A 185 -5.73 -5.32 2.78
C ILE A 185 -6.05 -5.46 4.27
N ARG A 186 -5.42 -4.67 5.15
CA ARG A 186 -5.66 -4.72 6.60
C ARG A 186 -7.11 -4.40 6.95
N HIS A 187 -7.73 -3.45 6.27
CA HIS A 187 -9.13 -3.09 6.47
C HIS A 187 -10.06 -4.22 6.00
N TYR A 188 -9.80 -4.80 4.83
CA TYR A 188 -10.55 -5.96 4.31
C TYR A 188 -10.51 -7.15 5.28
N LEU A 189 -9.33 -7.51 5.80
CA LEU A 189 -9.20 -8.61 6.76
C LEU A 189 -9.94 -8.33 8.08
N ALA A 190 -9.97 -7.07 8.51
CA ALA A 190 -10.74 -6.65 9.67
C ALA A 190 -12.25 -6.74 9.42
N ASP A 191 -12.73 -6.30 8.25
CA ASP A 191 -14.14 -6.38 7.86
C ASP A 191 -14.61 -7.84 7.77
N VAL A 192 -13.82 -8.72 7.16
CA VAL A 192 -14.09 -10.16 7.10
C VAL A 192 -14.21 -10.75 8.52
N GLN A 193 -13.27 -10.42 9.42
CA GLN A 193 -13.33 -10.87 10.82
C GLN A 193 -14.62 -10.40 11.51
N LYS A 194 -14.94 -9.11 11.38
CA LYS A 194 -16.11 -8.48 12.02
C LYS A 194 -17.42 -9.07 11.49
N GLN A 195 -17.51 -9.28 10.17
CA GLN A 195 -18.72 -9.74 9.51
C GLN A 195 -18.99 -11.23 9.73
N TYR A 196 -17.95 -12.08 9.69
CA TYR A 196 -18.12 -13.54 9.71
C TYR A 196 -17.64 -14.21 11.00
N GLY A 197 -16.99 -13.49 11.91
CA GLY A 197 -16.41 -14.04 13.14
C GLY A 197 -15.17 -14.92 12.91
N ARG A 198 -14.71 -15.04 11.67
CA ARG A 198 -13.54 -15.83 11.25
C ARG A 198 -12.94 -15.26 9.97
N GLN A 199 -11.70 -15.64 9.69
CA GLN A 199 -11.05 -15.35 8.41
C GLN A 199 -11.52 -16.28 7.29
N ASP A 200 -11.24 -15.89 6.05
CA ASP A 200 -11.35 -16.78 4.90
C ASP A 200 -10.40 -17.98 5.12
N PRO A 201 -10.90 -19.24 5.10
CA PRO A 201 -10.06 -20.42 5.31
C PRO A 201 -8.95 -20.58 4.26
N ARG A 202 -9.06 -19.89 3.12
CA ARG A 202 -8.06 -19.87 2.05
C ARG A 202 -6.93 -18.89 2.32
N LEU A 203 -7.00 -18.05 3.35
CA LEU A 203 -5.99 -17.04 3.64
C LEU A 203 -4.61 -17.68 3.83
N GLY A 204 -3.68 -17.35 2.93
CA GLY A 204 -2.29 -17.78 2.92
C GLY A 204 -1.40 -16.77 3.63
N ARG A 205 -0.56 -16.07 2.87
CA ARG A 205 0.43 -15.10 3.38
C ARG A 205 0.18 -13.69 2.85
N VAL A 206 0.68 -12.71 3.60
CA VAL A 206 0.66 -11.29 3.20
C VAL A 206 2.08 -10.75 3.10
N VAL A 207 2.43 -10.09 2.00
CA VAL A 207 3.67 -9.31 1.89
C VAL A 207 3.33 -7.84 1.79
N MET A 208 3.96 -7.03 2.64
CA MET A 208 3.72 -5.60 2.72
C MET A 208 4.93 -4.82 2.24
N ILE A 209 4.81 -4.13 1.11
CA ILE A 209 5.87 -3.31 0.52
C ILE A 209 5.63 -1.85 0.87
N ALA A 210 6.56 -1.24 1.60
CA ALA A 210 6.52 0.14 2.12
C ALA A 210 5.16 0.54 2.76
N PRO A 211 4.59 -0.26 3.68
CA PRO A 211 3.28 0.03 4.25
C PRO A 211 3.29 1.25 5.17
N PRO A 212 2.31 2.17 5.11
CA PRO A 212 2.14 3.22 6.11
C PRO A 212 1.39 2.68 7.34
N ASN A 213 1.98 1.70 8.05
CA ASN A 213 1.29 0.92 9.09
C ASN A 213 0.88 1.70 10.32
N HIS A 214 1.49 2.86 10.56
CA HIS A 214 1.16 3.83 11.60
C HIS A 214 0.90 5.23 11.00
N GLY A 215 0.29 5.26 9.81
CA GLY A 215 -0.06 6.48 9.08
C GLY A 215 1.06 6.95 8.15
N ALA A 216 0.94 8.17 7.65
CA ALA A 216 1.94 8.79 6.79
C ALA A 216 2.20 10.21 7.29
N LEU A 217 3.33 10.42 7.96
CA LEU A 217 3.69 11.72 8.53
C LEU A 217 3.74 12.82 7.47
N ALA A 218 4.23 12.51 6.27
CA ALA A 218 4.20 13.42 5.13
C ALA A 218 2.76 13.84 4.77
N ALA A 219 1.80 12.90 4.79
CA ALA A 219 0.39 13.18 4.55
C ALA A 219 -0.22 14.05 5.66
N THR A 220 0.13 13.79 6.93
CA THR A 220 -0.31 14.62 8.06
C THR A 220 0.14 16.07 7.90
N ARG A 221 1.41 16.31 7.56
CA ARG A 221 1.97 17.67 7.43
C ARG A 221 1.42 18.45 6.24
N LEU A 222 1.07 17.76 5.15
CA LEU A 222 0.55 18.39 3.93
C LEU A 222 -0.99 18.45 3.87
N SER A 223 -1.68 17.80 4.81
CA SER A 223 -3.14 17.63 4.80
C SER A 223 -3.97 18.92 4.81
N ASP A 224 -3.42 20.06 5.22
CA ASP A 224 -4.11 21.35 5.18
C ASP A 224 -4.01 22.08 3.83
N ASN A 225 -3.11 21.62 2.95
CA ASN A 225 -2.95 22.20 1.63
C ASN A 225 -4.09 21.76 0.69
N SER A 226 -4.80 22.73 0.11
CA SER A 226 -5.91 22.46 -0.82
C SER A 226 -5.49 21.67 -2.07
N VAL A 227 -4.24 21.83 -2.55
CA VAL A 227 -3.68 21.04 -3.65
C VAL A 227 -3.51 19.58 -3.22
N PHE A 228 -3.00 19.35 -2.00
CA PHE A 228 -2.85 18.01 -1.43
C PHE A 228 -4.21 17.31 -1.30
N LYS A 229 -5.24 17.99 -0.77
CA LYS A 229 -6.60 17.44 -0.66
C LYS A 229 -7.20 17.08 -2.01
N THR A 230 -6.94 17.88 -3.04
CA THR A 230 -7.48 17.67 -4.40
C THR A 230 -6.81 16.48 -5.09
N VAL A 231 -5.50 16.31 -4.90
CA VAL A 231 -4.72 15.22 -5.52
C VAL A 231 -4.91 13.89 -4.79
N PHE A 232 -4.86 13.89 -3.47
CA PHE A 232 -4.87 12.67 -2.66
C PHE A 232 -6.25 12.30 -2.09
N GLY A 233 -7.23 13.19 -2.22
CA GLY A 233 -8.63 12.92 -1.92
C GLY A 233 -8.92 12.51 -0.48
N LYS A 234 -9.92 11.64 -0.30
CA LYS A 234 -10.27 11.07 1.02
C LYS A 234 -9.12 10.20 1.59
N PRO A 235 -8.49 9.32 0.80
CA PRO A 235 -7.40 8.46 1.28
C PRO A 235 -6.22 9.22 1.88
N GLY A 236 -5.78 10.31 1.26
CA GLY A 236 -4.69 11.13 1.80
C GLY A 236 -4.99 11.72 3.18
N ARG A 237 -6.26 12.00 3.50
CA ARG A 237 -6.65 12.46 4.85
C ARG A 237 -6.68 11.30 5.85
N GLN A 238 -7.19 10.14 5.45
CA GLN A 238 -7.23 8.91 6.24
C GLN A 238 -5.84 8.40 6.60
N LEU A 239 -4.87 8.49 5.69
CA LEU A 239 -3.48 8.16 5.98
C LEU A 239 -2.77 9.25 6.81
N GLY A 240 -3.31 10.46 6.85
CA GLY A 240 -2.76 11.59 7.59
C GLY A 240 -3.53 11.86 8.88
N LYS A 241 -4.26 12.99 8.93
CA LYS A 241 -4.95 13.48 10.13
C LYS A 241 -6.04 12.55 10.69
N GLU A 242 -6.69 11.77 9.83
CA GLU A 242 -7.76 10.86 10.23
C GLU A 242 -7.21 9.46 10.62
N TRP A 243 -5.88 9.27 10.61
CA TRP A 243 -5.23 7.99 10.95
C TRP A 243 -5.64 7.42 12.32
N PRO A 244 -5.70 8.20 13.42
CA PRO A 244 -6.08 7.66 14.73
C PRO A 244 -7.48 7.01 14.75
N TRP A 245 -8.35 7.38 13.81
CA TRP A 245 -9.67 6.78 13.65
C TRP A 245 -9.61 5.55 12.77
N LEU A 246 -8.92 5.66 11.63
CA LEU A 246 -8.74 4.55 10.69
C LEU A 246 -8.03 3.37 11.36
N GLU A 247 -7.01 3.60 12.18
CA GLU A 247 -6.22 2.54 12.81
C GLU A 247 -7.07 1.57 13.64
N ASN A 248 -8.14 2.06 14.28
CA ASN A 248 -9.09 1.23 15.03
C ASN A 248 -9.95 0.31 14.13
N GLU A 249 -10.00 0.60 12.83
CA GLU A 249 -10.70 -0.20 11.84
C GLU A 249 -9.80 -1.23 11.15
N LEU A 250 -8.48 -1.21 11.43
CA LEU A 250 -7.51 -2.12 10.83
C LEU A 250 -7.21 -3.29 11.76
N THR A 251 -6.80 -4.41 11.17
CA THR A 251 -6.24 -5.54 11.92
C THR A 251 -4.77 -5.78 11.56
N VAL A 252 -4.04 -6.45 12.44
CA VAL A 252 -2.78 -7.09 12.09
C VAL A 252 -3.14 -8.34 11.27
N PRO A 253 -2.49 -8.61 10.12
CA PRO A 253 -2.82 -9.79 9.32
C PRO A 253 -2.81 -11.06 10.19
N PRO A 254 -3.92 -11.81 10.28
CA PRO A 254 -4.07 -12.97 11.16
C PRO A 254 -3.44 -14.24 10.56
N CYS A 255 -2.35 -14.06 9.80
CA CYS A 255 -1.62 -15.08 9.07
C CYS A 255 -0.13 -14.71 9.06
N GLN A 256 0.73 -15.52 8.42
CA GLN A 256 2.12 -15.13 8.28
C GLN A 256 2.23 -13.93 7.34
N PHE A 257 2.84 -12.85 7.82
CA PHE A 257 3.11 -11.68 7.00
C PHE A 257 4.53 -11.16 7.16
N GLY A 258 5.03 -10.52 6.11
CA GLY A 258 6.38 -9.96 6.06
C GLY A 258 6.35 -8.53 5.53
N ILE A 259 7.34 -7.73 5.90
CA ILE A 259 7.42 -6.31 5.55
C ILE A 259 8.73 -6.00 4.83
N ILE A 260 8.62 -5.38 3.64
CA ILE A 260 9.74 -4.84 2.86
C ILE A 260 9.68 -3.32 2.98
N ALA A 261 10.63 -2.72 3.69
CA ALA A 261 10.72 -1.27 3.86
C ALA A 261 11.78 -0.66 2.93
N GLY A 262 11.53 0.54 2.43
CA GLY A 262 12.54 1.35 1.74
C GLY A 262 13.28 2.24 2.73
N GLY A 263 14.52 2.58 2.41
CA GLY A 263 15.35 3.44 3.24
C GLY A 263 16.77 3.54 2.69
N THR A 264 17.70 3.95 3.54
CA THR A 264 19.13 4.11 3.22
C THR A 264 20.03 3.41 4.22
N ARG A 265 19.47 2.80 5.28
CA ARG A 265 20.18 2.35 6.49
C ARG A 265 20.83 3.51 7.26
N GLY A 266 20.32 4.72 7.07
CA GLY A 266 20.90 5.97 7.58
C GLY A 266 19.86 7.06 7.77
N GLY A 267 20.14 8.26 7.26
CA GLY A 267 19.29 9.45 7.43
C GLY A 267 18.09 9.56 6.50
N GLY A 268 17.80 8.52 5.71
CA GLY A 268 16.69 8.49 4.76
C GLY A 268 16.90 9.36 3.51
N PHE A 269 15.87 9.43 2.68
CA PHE A 269 15.88 10.25 1.46
C PHE A 269 15.23 11.62 1.67
N SER A 270 14.40 11.80 2.71
CA SER A 270 13.65 13.03 2.95
C SER A 270 14.19 13.79 4.15
N PRO A 271 14.66 15.04 3.99
CA PRO A 271 15.09 15.86 5.13
C PRO A 271 13.91 16.27 6.03
N PHE A 272 12.67 15.97 5.63
CA PHE A 272 11.47 16.32 6.37
C PHE A 272 10.98 15.16 7.24
N LEU A 273 11.37 13.92 6.97
CA LEU A 273 10.96 12.79 7.79
C LEU A 273 12.03 12.51 8.85
N PRO A 274 11.66 12.20 10.09
CA PRO A 274 12.63 11.81 11.10
C PRO A 274 13.13 10.38 10.83
N GLY A 275 14.44 10.18 10.95
CA GLY A 275 15.07 8.87 10.82
C GLY A 275 15.21 8.40 9.37
N ASP A 276 15.36 7.08 9.19
CA ASP A 276 15.45 6.47 7.86
C ASP A 276 14.08 6.41 7.19
N ASP A 277 14.02 6.69 5.89
CA ASP A 277 12.78 6.80 5.12
C ASP A 277 13.03 6.54 3.63
N ASP A 278 11.97 6.21 2.90
CA ASP A 278 12.00 5.95 1.45
C ASP A 278 11.66 7.17 0.58
N GLY A 279 11.66 8.37 1.16
CA GLY A 279 11.22 9.63 0.55
C GLY A 279 9.79 10.00 0.89
N ARG A 280 8.95 9.04 1.34
CA ARG A 280 7.53 9.24 1.64
C ARG A 280 7.12 8.70 3.00
N ILE A 281 7.61 7.52 3.35
CA ILE A 281 7.28 6.73 4.53
C ILE A 281 8.58 6.44 5.28
N SER A 282 8.58 6.70 6.59
CA SER A 282 9.71 6.33 7.44
C SER A 282 9.71 4.82 7.69
N VAL A 283 10.91 4.27 7.85
CA VAL A 283 11.11 2.86 8.19
C VAL A 283 10.32 2.50 9.45
N GLU A 284 10.34 3.37 10.45
CA GLU A 284 9.61 3.16 11.70
C GLU A 284 8.10 2.98 11.48
N THR A 285 7.50 3.83 10.65
CA THR A 285 6.07 3.77 10.35
C THR A 285 5.68 2.56 9.50
N THR A 286 6.66 1.90 8.84
CA THR A 286 6.40 0.61 8.16
C THR A 286 6.31 -0.57 9.11
N ARG A 287 6.90 -0.49 10.30
CA ARG A 287 6.95 -1.61 11.25
C ARG A 287 5.53 -1.95 11.70
N LEU A 288 5.30 -3.24 11.98
CA LEU A 288 4.06 -3.73 12.57
C LEU A 288 4.35 -5.01 13.33
N THR A 289 4.01 -5.03 14.62
CA THR A 289 4.20 -6.19 15.49
C THR A 289 3.50 -7.43 14.91
N GLY A 290 4.17 -8.58 14.98
CA GLY A 290 3.70 -9.85 14.44
C GLY A 290 4.30 -10.19 13.07
N ALA A 291 5.03 -9.24 12.44
CA ALA A 291 5.70 -9.52 11.18
C ALA A 291 6.72 -10.65 11.38
N ARG A 292 6.56 -11.72 10.61
CA ARG A 292 7.42 -12.90 10.66
C ARG A 292 8.82 -12.61 10.15
N ASP A 293 8.93 -11.67 9.22
CA ASP A 293 10.19 -11.22 8.67
C ASP A 293 10.09 -9.75 8.25
N PHE A 294 11.23 -9.07 8.25
CA PHE A 294 11.38 -7.68 7.90
C PHE A 294 12.68 -7.51 7.10
N VAL A 295 12.62 -6.81 5.97
CA VAL A 295 13.83 -6.47 5.22
C VAL A 295 13.79 -5.00 4.82
N LEU A 296 14.95 -4.35 4.96
CA LEU A 296 15.16 -2.99 4.51
C LEU A 296 15.94 -2.99 3.20
N LEU A 297 15.38 -2.36 2.17
CA LEU A 297 15.98 -2.20 0.86
C LEU A 297 16.44 -0.75 0.65
N PRO A 298 17.68 -0.52 0.15
CA PRO A 298 18.14 0.82 -0.16
C PRO A 298 17.45 1.35 -1.43
N MET A 299 16.22 1.85 -1.29
CA MET A 299 15.35 2.21 -2.40
C MET A 299 14.30 3.25 -2.00
N ILE A 300 13.94 4.11 -2.94
CA ILE A 300 12.87 5.11 -2.77
C ILE A 300 11.47 4.51 -3.00
N HIS A 301 10.46 5.18 -2.46
CA HIS A 301 9.07 4.71 -2.37
C HIS A 301 8.46 4.33 -3.72
N GLU A 302 8.72 5.14 -4.75
CA GLU A 302 8.13 4.98 -6.08
C GLU A 302 8.69 3.76 -6.84
N PHE A 303 9.91 3.32 -6.50
CA PHE A 303 10.60 2.25 -7.25
C PHE A 303 10.73 0.94 -6.48
N ILE A 304 10.53 0.92 -5.16
CA ILE A 304 10.71 -0.28 -4.33
C ILE A 304 9.85 -1.47 -4.79
N ALA A 305 8.61 -1.23 -5.25
CA ALA A 305 7.73 -2.29 -5.72
C ALA A 305 8.16 -2.89 -7.07
N ASN A 306 9.04 -2.21 -7.82
CA ASN A 306 9.58 -2.64 -9.12
C ASN A 306 11.08 -2.99 -9.05
N ASP A 307 11.64 -3.11 -7.85
CA ASP A 307 13.02 -3.56 -7.68
C ASP A 307 13.09 -5.10 -7.81
N PRO A 308 13.97 -5.66 -8.65
CA PRO A 308 14.10 -7.11 -8.82
C PRO A 308 14.38 -7.88 -7.51
N ARG A 309 15.01 -7.24 -6.52
CA ARG A 309 15.23 -7.84 -5.19
C ARG A 309 13.91 -7.99 -4.44
N THR A 310 13.02 -7.00 -4.56
CA THR A 310 11.65 -7.09 -4.03
C THR A 310 10.91 -8.28 -4.62
N PHE A 311 11.06 -8.56 -5.92
CA PHE A 311 10.41 -9.69 -6.57
C PHE A 311 10.84 -11.02 -5.93
N GLY A 312 12.15 -11.25 -5.83
CA GLY A 312 12.69 -12.45 -5.19
C GLY A 312 12.31 -12.57 -3.70
N TYR A 313 12.23 -11.45 -2.97
CA TYR A 313 11.77 -11.44 -1.59
C TYR A 313 10.28 -11.79 -1.47
N VAL A 314 9.42 -11.20 -2.29
CA VAL A 314 7.98 -11.49 -2.29
C VAL A 314 7.76 -12.96 -2.60
N LEU A 315 8.36 -13.48 -3.68
CA LEU A 315 8.23 -14.88 -4.08
C LEU A 315 8.68 -15.83 -2.94
N ARG A 316 9.89 -15.63 -2.41
CA ARG A 316 10.42 -16.48 -1.34
C ARG A 316 9.57 -16.39 -0.07
N PHE A 317 9.05 -15.22 0.28
CA PHE A 317 8.18 -15.10 1.45
C PHE A 317 6.85 -15.82 1.22
N LEU A 318 6.26 -15.70 0.03
CA LEU A 318 5.01 -16.36 -0.31
C LEU A 318 5.15 -17.88 -0.36
N ASP A 319 6.30 -18.44 -0.74
CA ASP A 319 6.56 -19.89 -0.74
C ASP A 319 7.07 -20.43 0.61
N GLU A 320 7.96 -19.70 1.30
CA GLU A 320 8.74 -20.22 2.42
C GLU A 320 8.57 -19.43 3.74
N GLY A 321 7.94 -18.26 3.71
CA GLY A 321 7.66 -17.44 4.89
C GLY A 321 8.87 -16.70 5.46
N HIS A 322 9.86 -16.39 4.62
CA HIS A 322 11.01 -15.54 4.92
C HIS A 322 11.57 -14.88 3.65
N PHE A 323 12.28 -13.75 3.77
CA PHE A 323 12.77 -12.97 2.63
C PHE A 323 14.14 -13.43 2.12
N VAL A 324 15.07 -13.79 3.01
CA VAL A 324 16.45 -14.19 2.60
C VAL A 324 16.71 -15.66 2.90
N ALA A 325 16.74 -16.03 4.18
CA ALA A 325 16.84 -17.40 4.67
C ALA A 325 16.09 -17.54 6.01
N ALA A 326 15.69 -18.76 6.38
CA ALA A 326 14.87 -19.01 7.57
C ALA A 326 15.54 -18.58 8.89
N ASP A 327 16.87 -18.66 8.96
CA ASP A 327 17.74 -18.26 10.08
C ASP A 327 18.15 -16.78 10.03
N GLN A 328 17.89 -16.10 8.92
CA GLN A 328 18.18 -14.67 8.71
C GLN A 328 16.96 -13.77 8.89
N ARG A 329 15.83 -14.33 9.31
CA ARG A 329 14.59 -13.58 9.57
C ARG A 329 14.83 -12.48 10.60
N GLN A 330 14.20 -11.35 10.37
CA GLN A 330 14.15 -10.22 11.30
C GLN A 330 12.70 -10.02 11.76
N PRO A 331 12.18 -10.86 12.68
CA PRO A 331 10.81 -10.73 13.14
C PRO A 331 10.59 -9.41 13.90
N ILE A 332 9.42 -8.81 13.76
CA ILE A 332 9.00 -7.67 14.59
C ILE A 332 8.15 -8.22 15.73
N VAL A 333 8.78 -8.38 16.88
CA VAL A 333 8.14 -8.85 18.11
C VAL A 333 7.72 -7.66 18.98
N GLU A 334 6.74 -7.88 19.85
CA GLU A 334 6.39 -6.93 20.89
C GLU A 334 7.60 -6.77 21.82
N GLU A 335 8.05 -5.53 22.05
CA GLU A 335 9.05 -5.27 23.07
C GLU A 335 8.45 -5.63 24.43
N THR A 336 8.93 -6.71 25.03
CA THR A 336 8.49 -7.11 26.36
C THR A 336 9.02 -6.07 27.35
N SER A 337 8.20 -5.60 28.29
CA SER A 337 8.51 -4.54 29.26
C SER A 337 9.78 -4.77 30.11
N SER A 338 10.40 -5.95 30.00
CA SER A 338 11.70 -6.30 30.58
C SER A 338 12.91 -5.66 29.88
N GLN A 339 12.83 -5.29 28.60
CA GLN A 339 13.98 -4.70 27.87
C GLN A 339 14.14 -3.19 28.15
N LEU A 340 13.05 -2.49 28.44
CA LEU A 340 13.04 -1.08 28.88
C LEU A 340 13.74 -0.85 30.24
N ALA A 341 13.87 -1.90 31.07
CA ALA A 341 14.54 -1.81 32.37
C ALA A 341 16.06 -1.99 32.30
N SER A 342 16.63 -2.20 31.11
CA SER A 342 18.05 -2.54 30.95
C SER A 342 18.93 -1.43 30.37
N GLU A 343 18.39 -0.24 30.11
CA GLU A 343 19.24 0.92 29.86
C GLU A 343 19.92 1.37 31.17
N PRO A 344 21.26 1.40 31.24
CA PRO A 344 21.95 1.88 32.42
C PRO A 344 21.71 3.39 32.52
N THR A 345 20.99 3.78 33.56
CA THR A 345 20.91 5.17 34.02
C THR A 345 22.32 5.65 34.31
N THR A 346 22.90 6.45 33.41
CA THR A 346 24.14 7.16 33.67
C THR A 346 23.93 8.09 34.87
N ASP A 347 24.52 7.68 35.99
CA ASP A 347 24.62 8.39 37.26
C ASP A 347 25.22 9.79 37.04
N ARG A 348 24.37 10.81 37.03
CA ARG A 348 24.78 12.21 37.12
C ARG A 348 25.21 12.48 38.56
N ARG A 349 26.47 12.15 38.87
CA ARG A 349 27.11 12.60 40.12
C ARG A 349 27.07 14.12 40.20
N GLN A 350 26.27 14.59 41.17
CA GLN A 350 26.32 15.94 41.69
C GLN A 350 27.71 16.22 42.27
N THR A 351 28.49 17.05 41.60
CA THR A 351 29.58 17.78 42.27
C THR A 351 28.96 18.98 42.99
N GLY A 352 28.88 18.86 44.32
CA GLY A 352 28.48 19.96 45.19
C GLY A 352 29.49 21.10 45.15
N MET A 353 28.98 22.33 45.14
CA MET A 353 29.76 23.51 45.49
C MET A 353 29.04 24.24 46.62
N ALA A 354 29.66 24.19 47.79
CA ALA A 354 29.15 24.65 49.06
C ALA A 354 29.03 26.18 49.12
N ARG A 355 27.92 26.65 49.68
CA ARG A 355 27.71 28.03 50.12
C ARG A 355 28.65 28.34 51.29
N ARG A 356 29.37 29.46 51.23
CA ARG A 356 30.00 30.10 52.41
C ARG A 356 29.24 31.40 52.73
N ASN A 357 28.65 31.44 53.92
CA ASN A 357 28.35 32.66 54.65
C ASN A 357 29.64 33.15 55.34
N PRO A 358 29.76 34.46 55.58
CA PRO A 358 30.29 34.90 56.87
C PRO A 358 29.39 35.94 57.53
N ALA A 359 29.21 35.78 58.84
CA ALA A 359 28.57 36.73 59.73
C ALA A 359 29.57 37.78 60.25
N SER A 360 29.10 39.02 60.31
CA SER A 360 29.36 40.11 61.27
C SER A 360 30.69 40.20 62.04
N ALA A 361 31.37 41.35 61.87
CA ALA A 361 32.11 42.05 62.92
C ALA A 361 31.93 43.57 62.72
N GLY A 362 31.62 44.30 63.79
CA GLY A 362 31.24 45.72 63.78
C GLY A 362 32.37 46.72 64.06
N LEU A 363 31.93 47.95 64.40
CA LEU A 363 32.62 49.22 64.79
C LEU A 363 32.45 50.30 63.69
N SER A 364 31.66 51.37 63.87
CA SER A 364 31.70 52.51 64.82
C SER A 364 32.28 53.78 64.18
N THR A 365 31.63 54.93 64.46
CA THR A 365 31.98 56.34 64.16
C THR A 365 31.73 56.81 62.72
N GLY A 366 31.17 57.98 62.40
CA GLY A 366 30.61 59.14 63.10
C GLY A 366 29.95 60.05 62.04
N ALA A 367 29.00 60.93 62.41
CA ALA A 367 29.12 62.40 62.30
C ALA A 367 29.37 62.94 60.85
N THR A 368 28.66 63.87 60.22
CA THR A 368 27.76 64.98 60.62
C THR A 368 27.41 65.79 59.35
N GLN A 369 26.21 66.40 59.29
CA GLN A 369 25.78 67.58 58.49
C GLN A 369 25.79 67.47 56.95
N ARG A 370 24.86 68.05 56.19
CA ARG A 370 23.95 69.19 56.43
C ARG A 370 22.77 69.12 55.46
#